data_AF-A0AAD6YW24-F1
#
_entry.id   AF-A0AAD6YW24-F1
#
_cell.length_a   1.000
_cell.length_b   1.000
_cell.length_c   1.000
_cell.angle_alpha   90.00
_cell.angle_beta   90.00
_cell.angle_gamma   90.00
#
_symmetry.space_group_name_H-M   'P 1'
#
loop_
_entity.id
_entity.type
_entity.pdbx_description
1 polymer ?
#
loop_
_entity_poly.entity_id
_entity_poly.type
_entity_poly.pdbx_seq_one_letter_code
_entity_poly.pdbx_strand_id
1 'polypeptide(L)'
;MTAARTWEIGPIANPRLAWGAKRGKHSHCCTTCGISLFTGEQSGFCCRPGGSKFGEVKPLPPLPAEYTAFLDDHRISHLSRTLNLLLSFASLETTHPFPQIEGPPGFMAIQGRVYHR
;
A
#
# COMPACT_ATOMS: atom_id res chain seq x y z
N MET A 1 -39.01 -14.53 2.68
CA MET A 1 -37.62 -14.92 2.35
C MET A 1 -36.91 -13.68 1.84
N THR A 2 -36.14 -13.01 2.69
CA THR A 2 -35.39 -11.79 2.35
C THR A 2 -34.06 -12.17 1.73
N ALA A 3 -33.82 -11.80 0.47
CA ALA A 3 -32.58 -12.06 -0.23
C ALA A 3 -31.40 -11.38 0.48
N ALA A 4 -30.37 -12.16 0.81
CA ALA A 4 -29.12 -11.65 1.36
C ALA A 4 -28.45 -10.75 0.31
N ARG A 5 -28.14 -9.51 0.66
CA ARG A 5 -27.34 -8.62 -0.19
C ARG A 5 -25.90 -9.16 -0.24
N THR A 6 -25.56 -9.79 -1.35
CA THR A 6 -24.19 -10.19 -1.68
C THR A 6 -23.37 -8.92 -1.91
N TRP A 7 -22.30 -8.74 -1.14
CA TRP A 7 -21.35 -7.66 -1.40
C TRP A 7 -20.57 -7.99 -2.67
N GLU A 8 -20.54 -7.05 -3.62
CA GLU A 8 -19.82 -7.20 -4.89
C GLU A 8 -18.64 -6.21 -4.90
N ILE A 9 -17.44 -6.72 -5.22
CA ILE A 9 -16.24 -5.88 -5.33
C ILE A 9 -16.21 -5.32 -6.75
N GLY A 10 -16.55 -4.03 -6.89
CA GLY A 10 -16.47 -3.30 -8.15
C GLY A 10 -15.30 -2.32 -8.19
N PRO A 11 -14.80 -1.95 -9.39
CA PRO A 11 -13.82 -0.89 -9.52
C PRO A 11 -14.40 0.44 -9.02
N ILE A 12 -13.60 1.23 -8.28
CA ILE A 12 -13.97 2.59 -7.91
C ILE A 12 -13.87 3.45 -9.18
N ALA A 13 -15.01 3.68 -9.83
CA ALA A 13 -15.09 4.41 -11.10
C ALA A 13 -14.51 5.84 -11.03
N ASN A 14 -14.60 6.48 -9.85
CA ASN A 14 -14.06 7.82 -9.61
C ASN A 14 -13.45 7.90 -8.19
N PRO A 15 -12.15 7.62 -8.02
CA PRO A 15 -11.50 7.75 -6.73
C PRO A 15 -11.52 9.21 -6.29
N ARG A 16 -12.30 9.54 -5.25
CA ARG A 16 -12.38 10.89 -4.66
C ARG A 16 -11.10 11.30 -3.94
N LEU A 17 -10.29 10.31 -3.55
CA LEU A 17 -9.03 10.49 -2.86
C LEU A 17 -7.89 10.10 -3.81
N ALA A 18 -6.95 11.01 -4.00
CA ALA A 18 -5.84 10.85 -4.91
C ALA A 18 -4.56 11.38 -4.28
N TRP A 19 -3.43 10.74 -4.60
CA TRP A 19 -2.12 11.24 -4.25
C TRP A 19 -1.77 12.44 -5.12
N GLY A 20 -1.23 13.50 -4.50
CA GLY A 20 -0.72 14.64 -5.27
C GLY A 20 -1.79 15.42 -6.02
N ALA A 21 -3.04 15.38 -5.53
CA ALA A 21 -4.19 16.03 -6.18
C ALA A 21 -3.84 17.47 -6.62
N LYS A 22 -4.02 17.77 -7.92
CA LYS A 22 -3.71 19.09 -8.48
C LYS A 22 -4.90 20.03 -8.34
N ARG A 23 -4.67 21.20 -7.75
CA ARG A 23 -5.63 22.31 -7.70
C ARG A 23 -5.01 23.51 -8.42
N GLY A 24 -5.39 23.70 -9.68
CA GLY A 24 -4.74 24.67 -10.55
C GLY A 24 -3.26 24.35 -10.76
N LYS A 25 -2.37 25.28 -10.44
CA LYS A 25 -0.90 25.11 -10.56
C LYS A 25 -0.25 24.40 -9.36
N HIS A 26 -1.01 24.14 -8.29
CA HIS A 26 -0.46 23.55 -7.08
C HIS A 26 -0.76 22.05 -7.03
N SER A 27 0.28 21.24 -6.85
CA SER A 27 0.13 19.82 -6.51
C SER A 27 0.07 19.67 -5.00
N HIS A 28 -0.78 18.79 -4.49
CA HIS A 28 -0.87 18.50 -3.06
C HIS A 28 0.36 17.71 -2.61
N CYS A 29 1.43 18.40 -2.25
CA CYS A 29 2.69 17.81 -1.81
C CYS A 29 3.20 18.48 -0.53
N CYS A 30 4.11 17.80 0.16
CA CYS A 30 4.80 18.38 1.30
C CYS A 30 5.71 19.52 0.83
N THR A 31 5.60 20.68 1.46
CA THR A 31 6.43 21.85 1.16
C THR A 31 7.90 21.68 1.55
N THR A 32 8.22 20.68 2.38
CA THR A 32 9.60 20.44 2.84
C THR A 32 10.27 19.31 2.07
N CYS A 33 9.63 18.14 2.00
CA CYS A 33 10.19 16.95 1.37
C CYS A 33 9.73 16.76 -0.09
N GLY A 34 8.77 17.54 -0.58
CA GLY A 34 8.25 17.46 -1.96
C GLY A 34 7.36 16.24 -2.24
N ILE A 35 7.22 15.32 -1.29
CA ILE A 35 6.44 14.09 -1.47
C ILE A 35 4.96 14.39 -1.69
N SER A 36 4.31 13.67 -2.60
CA SER A 36 2.87 13.77 -2.81
C SER A 36 2.12 13.36 -1.55
N LEU A 37 1.16 14.18 -1.14
CA LEU A 37 0.28 13.91 0.00
C LEU A 37 -1.09 13.46 -0.50
N PHE A 38 -1.76 12.61 0.26
CA PHE A 38 -3.10 12.14 -0.03
C PHE A 38 -4.15 13.23 0.17
N THR A 39 -5.28 13.19 -0.53
CA THR A 39 -6.33 14.22 -0.38
C THR A 39 -6.78 14.36 1.08
N GLY A 40 -6.57 15.54 1.67
CA GLY A 40 -6.92 15.83 3.07
C GLY A 40 -5.84 15.49 4.09
N GLU A 41 -4.75 14.85 3.66
CA GLU A 41 -3.57 14.62 4.50
C GLU A 41 -2.88 15.95 4.80
N GLN A 42 -2.67 16.24 6.08
CA GLN A 42 -1.88 17.39 6.48
C GLN A 42 -0.39 17.07 6.43
N SER A 43 0.43 18.05 6.08
CA SER A 43 1.89 17.92 6.02
C SER A 43 2.57 17.75 7.40
N GLY A 44 1.81 17.55 8.48
CA GLY A 44 2.30 17.57 9.86
C GLY A 44 3.20 16.39 10.25
N PHE A 45 3.08 15.25 9.57
CA PHE A 45 3.98 14.11 9.79
C PHE A 45 5.36 14.30 9.13
N CYS A 46 5.43 14.92 7.93
CA CYS A 46 6.71 15.12 7.24
C CYS A 46 7.58 16.21 7.93
N CYS A 47 8.85 16.20 7.53
CA CYS A 47 10.04 16.83 8.07
C CYS A 47 10.06 18.38 8.13
N ARG A 48 9.03 19.07 8.65
CA ARG A 48 9.02 20.55 8.73
C ARG A 48 9.71 21.08 10.00
N PRO A 49 10.21 22.33 10.04
CA PRO A 49 10.44 23.13 11.27
C PRO A 49 9.21 23.34 12.21
N GLY A 50 8.18 22.52 12.09
CA GLY A 50 7.01 22.41 12.96
C GLY A 50 6.31 21.05 12.82
N GLY A 51 6.94 20.09 12.13
CA GLY A 51 6.49 18.70 12.15
C GLY A 51 6.84 18.14 13.52
N SER A 52 5.88 17.45 14.14
CA SER A 52 6.00 17.02 15.54
C SER A 52 7.26 16.21 15.83
N LYS A 53 7.87 15.59 14.80
CA LYS A 53 9.03 14.71 14.92
C LYS A 53 10.27 15.16 14.15
N PHE A 54 10.25 16.31 13.48
CA PHE A 54 11.37 16.70 12.61
C PHE A 54 12.69 16.91 13.37
N GLY A 55 12.65 17.59 14.52
CA GLY A 55 13.83 17.79 15.36
C GLY A 55 14.22 16.56 16.18
N GLU A 56 13.33 15.57 16.29
CA GLU A 56 13.55 14.37 17.11
C GLU A 56 14.29 13.27 16.35
N VAL A 57 14.22 13.27 15.01
CA VAL A 57 14.75 12.19 14.17
C VAL A 57 15.94 12.69 13.37
N LYS A 58 17.12 12.09 13.59
CA LYS A 58 18.28 12.33 12.75
C LYS A 58 17.99 11.87 11.30
N PRO A 59 18.46 12.59 10.27
CA PRO A 59 18.34 12.14 8.89
C PRO A 59 18.87 10.71 8.76
N LEU A 60 18.17 9.89 7.98
CA LEU A 60 18.67 8.57 7.65
C LEU A 60 19.99 8.70 6.87
N PRO A 61 20.97 7.81 7.11
CA PRO A 61 22.17 7.77 6.28
C PRO A 61 21.78 7.55 4.81
N PRO A 62 22.60 8.03 3.86
CA PRO A 62 22.36 7.75 2.45
C PRO A 62 22.34 6.23 2.22
N LEU A 63 21.52 5.81 1.25
CA LEU A 63 21.49 4.40 0.86
C LEU A 63 22.89 3.97 0.35
N PRO A 64 23.32 2.73 0.66
CA PRO A 64 24.54 2.17 0.09
C PRO A 64 24.50 2.18 -1.45
N ALA A 65 25.64 2.37 -2.11
CA ALA A 65 25.72 2.51 -3.57
C ALA A 65 25.22 1.26 -4.32
N GLU A 66 25.27 0.10 -3.66
CA GLU A 66 24.75 -1.18 -4.14
C GLU A 66 23.24 -1.12 -4.39
N TYR A 67 22.51 -0.21 -3.72
CA TYR A 67 21.07 -0.03 -3.92
C TYR A 67 20.73 0.70 -5.22
N THR A 68 21.67 1.39 -5.86
CA THR A 68 21.40 2.11 -7.12
C THR A 68 20.92 1.17 -8.22
N ALA A 69 21.50 -0.03 -8.31
CA ALA A 69 21.08 -1.06 -9.27
C ALA A 69 19.60 -1.47 -9.12
N PHE A 70 19.08 -1.42 -7.89
CA PHE A 70 17.69 -1.70 -7.57
C PHE A 70 16.78 -0.50 -7.85
N LEU A 71 17.23 0.71 -7.49
CA LEU A 71 16.47 1.94 -7.68
C LEU A 71 16.26 2.28 -9.17
N ASP A 72 17.21 1.88 -10.02
CA ASP A 72 17.13 2.08 -11.47
C ASP A 72 16.36 0.98 -12.21
N ASP A 73 16.03 -0.16 -11.55
CA ASP A 73 15.25 -1.23 -12.17
C ASP A 73 13.75 -0.89 -12.19
N HIS A 74 13.20 -0.59 -13.36
CA HIS A 74 11.77 -0.30 -13.54
C HIS A 74 10.83 -1.41 -13.06
N ARG A 75 11.31 -2.64 -12.89
CA ARG A 75 10.52 -3.77 -12.39
C ARG A 75 10.45 -3.79 -10.87
N ILE A 76 11.26 -3.01 -10.16
CA ILE A 76 11.38 -3.15 -8.71
C ILE A 76 10.05 -2.90 -7.99
N SER A 77 9.25 -1.94 -8.43
CA SER A 77 7.93 -1.69 -7.84
C SER A 77 6.98 -2.87 -8.06
N HIS A 78 7.03 -3.50 -9.23
CA HIS A 78 6.24 -4.67 -9.54
C HIS A 78 6.69 -5.88 -8.69
N LEU A 79 7.99 -6.18 -8.68
CA LEU A 79 8.58 -7.30 -7.93
C LEU A 79 8.38 -7.13 -6.43
N SER A 80 8.60 -5.93 -5.88
CA SER A 80 8.36 -5.59 -4.49
C SER A 80 6.90 -5.84 -4.09
N ARG A 81 5.95 -5.43 -4.92
CA ARG A 81 4.52 -5.68 -4.66
C ARG A 81 4.21 -7.17 -4.67
N THR A 82 4.75 -7.93 -5.63
CA THR A 82 4.58 -9.39 -5.67
C THR A 82 5.15 -10.05 -4.41
N LEU A 83 6.36 -9.69 -3.99
CA LEU A 83 6.99 -10.25 -2.79
C LEU A 83 6.24 -9.86 -1.51
N ASN A 84 5.79 -8.61 -1.39
CA ASN A 84 4.98 -8.17 -0.25
C ASN A 84 3.64 -8.90 -0.19
N LEU A 85 3.00 -9.16 -1.34
CA LEU A 85 1.77 -9.95 -1.41
C LEU A 85 2.03 -11.41 -1.02
N LEU A 86 3.10 -12.03 -1.50
CA LEU A 86 3.48 -13.39 -1.13
C LEU A 86 3.79 -13.51 0.36
N LEU A 87 4.54 -12.55 0.91
CA LEU A 87 4.85 -12.50 2.34
C LEU A 87 3.57 -12.31 3.17
N SER A 88 2.70 -11.37 2.76
CA SER A 88 1.41 -11.15 3.40
C SER A 88 0.56 -12.41 3.37
N PHE A 89 0.50 -13.09 2.22
CA PHE A 89 -0.23 -14.35 2.06
C PHE A 89 0.35 -15.47 2.91
N ALA A 90 1.68 -15.65 2.92
CA ALA A 90 2.35 -16.63 3.76
C ALA A 90 2.19 -16.34 5.26
N SER A 91 2.07 -15.06 5.64
CA SER A 91 1.81 -14.64 7.01
C SER A 91 0.34 -14.82 7.45
N LEU A 92 -0.57 -15.06 6.51
CA LEU A 92 -1.92 -15.49 6.84
C LEU A 92 -1.85 -16.96 7.26
N GLU A 93 -1.68 -17.19 8.56
CA GLU A 93 -1.83 -18.52 9.14
C GLU A 93 -3.21 -19.08 8.78
N THR A 94 -3.23 -20.21 8.07
CA THR A 94 -4.47 -20.91 7.73
C THR A 94 -4.84 -21.84 8.88
N THR A 95 -5.93 -21.55 9.57
CA THR A 95 -6.42 -22.43 10.64
C THR A 95 -7.17 -23.65 10.12
N HIS A 96 -7.42 -23.73 8.81
CA HIS A 96 -8.21 -24.79 8.17
C HIS A 96 -7.35 -25.57 7.16
N PRO A 97 -7.58 -26.89 7.02
CA PRO A 97 -6.89 -27.70 6.03
C PRO A 97 -7.16 -27.21 4.62
N PHE A 98 -6.14 -27.25 3.75
CA PHE A 98 -6.31 -26.97 2.33
C PHE A 98 -7.30 -27.98 1.71
N PRO A 99 -8.27 -27.53 0.89
CA PRO A 99 -9.17 -28.46 0.22
C PRO A 99 -8.39 -29.33 -0.77
N GLN A 100 -8.69 -30.63 -0.80
CA GLN A 100 -8.23 -31.47 -1.90
C GLN A 100 -9.09 -31.19 -3.13
N ILE A 101 -8.45 -30.70 -4.19
CA ILE A 101 -9.12 -30.43 -5.47
C ILE A 101 -8.77 -31.58 -6.41
N GLU A 102 -9.77 -32.40 -6.76
CA GLU A 102 -9.64 -33.39 -7.82
C GLU A 102 -9.78 -32.70 -9.18
N GLY A 103 -8.65 -32.23 -9.73
CA GLY A 103 -8.61 -31.58 -11.04
C GLY A 103 -7.31 -30.82 -11.29
N PRO A 104 -7.07 -30.32 -12.52
CA PRO A 104 -5.93 -29.46 -12.82
C PRO A 104 -6.00 -28.19 -11.94
N PRO A 105 -4.87 -27.65 -11.45
CA PRO A 105 -4.85 -26.53 -10.51
C PRO A 105 -5.51 -25.29 -11.12
N GLY A 106 -6.79 -25.10 -10.80
CA GLY A 106 -7.56 -23.90 -11.11
C GLY A 106 -7.38 -22.85 -10.01
N PHE A 107 -7.62 -21.58 -10.37
CA PHE A 107 -7.54 -20.45 -9.46
C PHE A 107 -8.29 -20.70 -8.14
N MET A 108 -7.60 -20.57 -7.01
CA MET A 108 -8.19 -20.65 -5.66
C MET A 108 -8.41 -19.25 -5.10
N ALA A 109 -9.65 -18.94 -4.72
CA ALA A 109 -9.99 -17.73 -3.97
C ALA A 109 -10.14 -18.09 -2.49
N ILE A 110 -9.31 -17.50 -1.62
CA ILE A 110 -9.42 -17.66 -0.17
C ILE A 110 -10.22 -16.47 0.37
N GLN A 111 -11.35 -16.77 1.01
CA GLN A 111 -12.15 -15.79 1.74
C GLN A 111 -11.93 -15.98 3.23
N GLY A 112 -11.39 -14.97 3.91
CA GLY A 112 -11.12 -14.99 5.35
C GLY A 112 -11.76 -13.80 6.08
N ARG A 113 -11.98 -13.94 7.39
CA ARG A 113 -12.32 -12.83 8.29
C ARG A 113 -11.08 -12.51 9.12
N VAL A 114 -10.60 -11.27 9.03
CA VAL A 114 -9.51 -10.80 9.88
C VAL A 114 -10.11 -10.37 11.22
N TYR A 115 -9.70 -11.02 12.30
CA TYR A 115 -10.03 -10.60 13.66
C TYR A 115 -8.82 -9.88 14.24
N HIS A 116 -8.97 -8.58 14.48
CA HIS A 116 -8.02 -7.79 15.26
C HIS A 116 -8.32 -8.00 16.75
N ARG A 117 -7.29 -8.17 17.58
CA ARG A 117 -7.41 -8.27 19.04
C ARG A 117 -7.28 -6.90 19.67
#